data_AF-A0A2H0LKK3-F1
#
_entry.id   AF-A0A2H0LKK3-F1
#
_cell.length_a   1.000
_cell.length_b   1.000
_cell.length_c   1.000
_cell.angle_alpha   90.00
_cell.angle_beta   90.00
_cell.angle_gamma   90.00
#
_symmetry.space_group_name_H-M   'P 1'
#
loop_
_entity.id
_entity.type
_entity.pdbx_description
1 polymer ?
#
loop_
_entity_poly.entity_id
_entity_poly.type
_entity_poly.pdbx_seq_one_letter_code
_entity_poly.pdbx_strand_id
1 'polypeptide(L)'
;MPLLKEDDQDLVLDLTRNAASLTEIIDKLEFQVLLGGPFDKNSTILSINSGAGGTESCDWAGMLLRMYSRFAESHSYSAKIIEILPGEEAGIKNVTLLIEGPYAFGYLKAERGVHRLVRISPFDANKRRHTSFASVDVIPEIEEELDIKIEEGDLRIDVFRAKGAGGQSVNTTDSAVRITHIPTGIIAQCQNERSQYQNKQMALKILKARIYEAQQAKKEEELKQKDSDKKRIEWGSQIRSYVLHPYNLVKDHRTDFETGDSQKVLDGGLDDFIEAYLKFSANK
;
A
#
# COMPACT_ATOMS: atom_id res chain seq x y z
N MET A 1 -23.58 -51.80 -11.35
CA MET A 1 -22.46 -51.86 -12.32
C MET A 1 -21.28 -51.17 -11.68
N PRO A 2 -20.14 -51.83 -11.47
CA PRO A 2 -18.92 -51.10 -11.12
C PRO A 2 -18.59 -50.16 -12.28
N LEU A 3 -18.30 -48.89 -11.97
CA LEU A 3 -18.03 -47.84 -12.96
C LEU A 3 -16.69 -48.03 -13.67
N LEU A 4 -15.83 -48.92 -13.17
CA LEU A 4 -14.52 -49.26 -13.73
C LEU A 4 -14.42 -50.76 -13.97
N LYS A 5 -14.01 -51.13 -15.18
CA LYS A 5 -13.44 -52.44 -15.50
C LYS A 5 -11.92 -52.30 -15.56
N GLU A 6 -11.19 -53.39 -15.29
CA GLU A 6 -9.72 -53.40 -15.19
C GLU A 6 -8.97 -52.95 -16.47
N ASP A 7 -9.65 -52.87 -17.63
CA ASP A 7 -9.07 -52.49 -18.93
C ASP A 7 -9.40 -51.06 -19.42
N ASP A 8 -10.12 -50.25 -18.63
CA ASP A 8 -10.54 -48.89 -19.05
C ASP A 8 -9.44 -47.83 -18.81
N GLN A 9 -8.27 -48.01 -19.43
CA GLN A 9 -7.10 -47.12 -19.28
C GLN A 9 -7.40 -45.67 -19.71
N ASP A 10 -8.20 -45.48 -20.77
CA ASP A 10 -8.61 -44.14 -21.23
C ASP A 10 -9.48 -43.42 -20.21
N LEU A 11 -10.37 -44.15 -19.53
CA LEU A 11 -11.27 -43.62 -18.51
C LEU A 11 -10.51 -43.25 -17.23
N VAL A 12 -9.46 -44.00 -16.88
CA VAL A 12 -8.53 -43.65 -15.79
C VAL A 12 -7.70 -42.41 -16.14
N LEU A 13 -7.25 -42.26 -17.39
CA LEU A 13 -6.53 -41.07 -17.85
C LEU A 13 -7.41 -39.82 -17.83
N ASP A 14 -8.68 -39.93 -18.23
CA ASP A 14 -9.62 -38.81 -18.17
C ASP A 14 -10.00 -38.45 -16.73
N LEU A 15 -10.21 -39.45 -15.86
CA LEU A 15 -10.47 -39.21 -14.43
C LEU A 15 -9.27 -38.57 -13.72
N THR A 16 -8.04 -38.97 -14.03
CA THR A 16 -6.84 -38.38 -13.43
C THR A 16 -6.61 -36.94 -13.90
N ARG A 17 -6.88 -36.62 -15.17
CA ARG A 17 -6.88 -35.23 -15.67
C ARG A 17 -7.95 -34.38 -15.00
N ASN A 18 -9.17 -34.90 -14.85
CA ASN A 18 -10.25 -34.20 -14.17
C ASN A 18 -9.98 -34.01 -12.68
N ALA A 19 -9.36 -34.99 -12.01
CA ALA A 19 -8.95 -34.86 -10.62
C ALA A 19 -7.86 -33.78 -10.47
N ALA A 20 -6.87 -33.75 -11.38
CA ALA A 20 -5.83 -32.71 -11.38
C ALA A 20 -6.42 -31.32 -11.58
N SER A 21 -7.33 -31.14 -12.55
CA SER A 21 -7.96 -29.84 -12.80
C SER A 21 -8.88 -29.40 -11.66
N LEU A 22 -9.63 -30.32 -11.04
CA LEU A 22 -10.43 -30.01 -9.84
C LEU A 22 -9.55 -29.62 -8.65
N THR A 23 -8.40 -30.26 -8.48
CA THR A 23 -7.44 -29.93 -7.42
C THR A 23 -6.94 -28.49 -7.61
N GLU A 24 -6.53 -28.10 -8.82
CA GLU A 24 -6.13 -26.72 -9.11
C GLU A 24 -7.25 -25.69 -8.85
N ILE A 25 -8.50 -26.05 -9.14
CA ILE A 25 -9.65 -25.16 -8.88
C ILE A 25 -9.88 -25.01 -7.38
N ILE A 26 -9.80 -26.11 -6.61
CA ILE A 26 -9.95 -26.09 -5.16
C ILE A 26 -8.85 -25.24 -4.52
N ASP A 27 -7.59 -25.41 -4.95
CA ASP A 27 -6.46 -24.62 -4.44
C ASP A 27 -6.65 -23.12 -4.68
N LYS A 28 -7.13 -22.74 -5.88
CA LYS A 28 -7.47 -21.34 -6.20
C LYS A 28 -8.61 -20.80 -5.34
N LEU A 29 -9.63 -21.61 -5.07
CA LEU A 29 -10.75 -21.21 -4.22
C LEU A 29 -10.34 -21.07 -2.76
N GLU A 30 -9.55 -22.00 -2.24
CA GLU A 30 -8.97 -21.92 -0.90
C GLU A 30 -8.13 -20.65 -0.76
N PHE A 31 -7.33 -20.34 -1.76
CA PHE A 31 -6.55 -19.10 -1.80
C PHE A 31 -7.43 -17.85 -1.80
N GLN A 32 -8.52 -17.83 -2.57
CA GLN A 32 -9.48 -16.71 -2.56
C GLN A 32 -10.18 -16.54 -1.20
N VAL A 33 -10.42 -17.62 -0.45
CA VAL A 33 -10.97 -17.54 0.91
C VAL A 33 -9.98 -16.86 1.87
N LEU A 34 -8.68 -17.04 1.68
CA LEU A 34 -7.64 -16.36 2.47
C LEU A 34 -7.57 -14.84 2.18
N LEU A 35 -8.13 -14.39 1.05
CA LEU A 35 -8.19 -12.99 0.60
C LEU A 35 -9.48 -12.27 1.03
N GLY A 36 -9.95 -12.53 2.26
CA GLY A 36 -11.19 -11.98 2.80
C GLY A 36 -11.09 -10.56 3.38
N GLY A 37 -9.93 -9.89 3.29
CA GLY A 37 -9.73 -8.56 3.87
C GLY A 37 -10.56 -7.46 3.18
N PRO A 38 -10.90 -6.37 3.89
CA PRO A 38 -11.77 -5.31 3.37
C PRO A 38 -11.22 -4.61 2.12
N PHE A 39 -9.90 -4.55 1.98
CA PHE A 39 -9.20 -3.92 0.85
C PHE A 39 -8.46 -4.93 -0.02
N ASP A 40 -8.59 -6.23 0.24
CA ASP A 40 -7.82 -7.26 -0.47
C ASP A 40 -8.12 -7.28 -1.96
N LYS A 41 -9.32 -6.85 -2.37
CA LYS A 41 -9.78 -6.77 -3.76
C LYS A 41 -9.18 -5.61 -4.55
N ASN A 42 -8.68 -4.59 -3.86
CA ASN A 42 -8.27 -3.34 -4.48
C ASN A 42 -6.92 -3.49 -5.19
N SER A 43 -6.69 -2.58 -6.13
CA SER A 43 -5.35 -2.27 -6.64
C SER A 43 -4.43 -1.86 -5.49
N THR A 44 -3.13 -1.88 -5.72
CA THR A 44 -2.16 -1.55 -4.68
C THR A 44 -1.12 -0.55 -5.14
N ILE A 45 -0.74 0.33 -4.24
CA ILE A 45 0.43 1.18 -4.37
C ILE A 45 1.56 0.51 -3.59
N LEU A 46 2.67 0.26 -4.27
CA LEU A 46 3.86 -0.37 -3.74
C LEU A 46 5.01 0.65 -3.77
N SER A 47 5.57 0.96 -2.60
CA SER A 47 6.68 1.89 -2.45
C SER A 47 7.94 1.16 -1.99
N ILE A 48 9.04 1.32 -2.72
CA ILE A 48 10.33 0.71 -2.42
C ILE A 48 11.31 1.82 -2.04
N ASN A 49 11.87 1.75 -0.85
CA ASN A 49 12.90 2.68 -0.39
C ASN A 49 14.21 1.92 -0.16
N SER A 50 15.31 2.48 -0.67
CA SER A 50 16.64 1.96 -0.38
C SER A 50 17.00 2.22 1.08
N GLY A 51 17.54 1.19 1.74
CA GLY A 51 17.95 1.25 3.14
C GLY A 51 19.40 1.67 3.33
N ALA A 52 19.95 1.39 4.52
CA ALA A 52 21.35 1.64 4.82
C ALA A 52 22.26 0.71 4.00
N GLY A 53 23.10 1.30 3.16
CA GLY A 53 24.10 0.58 2.34
C GLY A 53 24.53 1.28 1.05
N GLY A 54 24.22 2.58 0.88
CA GLY A 54 24.70 3.39 -0.23
C GLY A 54 24.28 2.86 -1.60
N THR A 55 25.19 2.91 -2.57
CA THR A 55 24.98 2.49 -3.97
C THR A 55 24.50 1.04 -4.09
N GLU A 56 24.95 0.13 -3.22
CA GLU A 56 24.53 -1.29 -3.25
C GLU A 56 23.06 -1.46 -2.82
N SER A 57 22.58 -0.65 -1.86
CA SER A 57 21.17 -0.68 -1.46
C SER A 57 20.26 -0.03 -2.49
N CYS A 58 20.76 0.97 -3.22
CA CYS A 58 20.06 1.54 -4.36
C CYS A 58 19.92 0.54 -5.51
N ASP A 59 20.97 -0.23 -5.82
CA ASP A 59 20.88 -1.30 -6.83
C ASP A 59 19.90 -2.40 -6.38
N TRP A 60 19.92 -2.76 -5.10
CA TRP A 60 18.96 -3.73 -4.56
C TRP A 60 17.51 -3.27 -4.69
N ALA A 61 17.21 -2.00 -4.42
CA ALA A 61 15.89 -1.44 -4.66
C ALA A 61 15.48 -1.52 -6.15
N GLY A 62 16.44 -1.33 -7.07
CA GLY A 62 16.21 -1.54 -8.51
C GLY A 62 15.96 -2.99 -8.91
N MET A 63 16.62 -3.95 -8.25
CA MET A 63 16.33 -5.38 -8.44
C MET A 63 14.92 -5.73 -7.95
N LEU A 64 14.50 -5.21 -6.80
CA LEU A 64 13.15 -5.39 -6.28
C LEU A 64 12.09 -4.77 -7.19
N LEU A 65 12.34 -3.57 -7.73
CA LEU A 65 11.48 -2.97 -8.74
C LEU A 65 11.26 -3.93 -9.91
N ARG A 66 12.34 -4.46 -10.48
CA ARG A 66 12.26 -5.42 -11.60
C ARG A 66 11.49 -6.69 -11.22
N MET A 67 11.73 -7.20 -10.02
CA MET A 67 11.06 -8.40 -9.49
C MET A 67 9.54 -8.18 -9.42
N TYR A 68 9.08 -7.06 -8.85
CA TYR A 68 7.65 -6.76 -8.73
C TYR A 68 7.01 -6.39 -10.08
N SER A 69 7.74 -5.73 -10.98
CA SER A 69 7.25 -5.50 -12.34
C SER A 69 7.00 -6.81 -13.09
N ARG A 70 7.92 -7.78 -12.99
CA ARG A 70 7.75 -9.10 -13.60
C ARG A 70 6.63 -9.92 -12.95
N PHE A 71 6.47 -9.80 -11.63
CA PHE A 71 5.34 -10.39 -10.92
C PHE A 71 4.00 -9.83 -11.43
N ALA A 72 3.92 -8.52 -11.65
CA ALA A 72 2.72 -7.91 -12.23
C ALA A 72 2.46 -8.41 -13.65
N GLU A 73 3.50 -8.52 -14.48
CA GLU A 73 3.39 -9.06 -15.85
C GLU A 73 2.93 -10.52 -15.86
N SER A 74 3.46 -11.38 -14.97
CA SER A 74 3.08 -12.80 -14.91
C SER A 74 1.62 -13.00 -14.50
N HIS A 75 1.08 -12.08 -13.69
CA HIS A 75 -0.32 -12.07 -13.25
C HIS A 75 -1.26 -11.28 -14.17
N SER A 76 -0.76 -10.77 -15.31
CA SER A 76 -1.53 -9.91 -16.22
C SER A 76 -2.07 -8.63 -15.56
N TYR A 77 -1.36 -8.11 -14.55
CA TYR A 77 -1.65 -6.83 -13.91
C TYR A 77 -0.99 -5.66 -14.66
N SER A 78 -1.57 -4.47 -14.56
CA SER A 78 -0.96 -3.25 -15.11
C SER A 78 -0.07 -2.59 -14.05
N ALA A 79 1.24 -2.53 -14.29
CA ALA A 79 2.17 -1.82 -13.43
C ALA A 79 2.51 -0.44 -14.01
N LYS A 80 2.16 0.63 -13.31
CA LYS A 80 2.49 2.02 -13.65
C LYS A 80 3.45 2.59 -12.62
N ILE A 81 4.50 3.27 -13.07
CA ILE A 81 5.41 3.98 -12.16
C ILE A 81 4.82 5.36 -11.91
N ILE A 82 4.48 5.68 -10.67
CA ILE A 82 3.98 7.00 -10.25
C ILE A 82 5.14 7.96 -10.06
N GLU A 83 6.15 7.52 -9.30
CA GLU A 83 7.30 8.32 -8.93
C GLU A 83 8.54 7.44 -8.92
N ILE A 84 9.66 7.98 -9.40
CA ILE A 84 10.96 7.32 -9.35
C ILE A 84 12.05 8.35 -9.07
N LEU A 85 12.85 8.08 -8.04
CA LEU A 85 14.02 8.85 -7.67
C LEU A 85 15.27 7.99 -7.88
N PRO A 86 16.08 8.25 -8.93
CA PRO A 86 17.29 7.49 -9.18
C PRO A 86 18.32 7.69 -8.07
N GLY A 87 19.19 6.69 -7.88
CA GLY A 87 20.37 6.81 -7.02
C GLY A 87 21.43 7.73 -7.64
N GLU A 88 22.39 8.20 -6.83
CA GLU A 88 23.45 9.11 -7.28
C GLU A 88 24.42 8.45 -8.27
N GLU A 89 24.81 7.19 -8.02
CA GLU A 89 25.74 6.44 -8.87
C GLU A 89 25.04 5.32 -9.65
N ALA A 90 24.22 4.53 -8.97
CA ALA A 90 23.50 3.40 -9.56
C ALA A 90 22.20 3.10 -8.79
N GLY A 91 21.29 2.40 -9.46
CA GLY A 91 20.03 1.94 -8.89
C GLY A 91 19.05 3.06 -8.58
N ILE A 92 18.19 2.82 -7.60
CA ILE A 92 17.04 3.66 -7.26
C ILE A 92 17.03 3.95 -5.77
N LYS A 93 16.78 5.20 -5.41
CA LYS A 93 16.65 5.62 -4.00
C LYS A 93 15.23 5.40 -3.48
N ASN A 94 14.24 5.81 -4.26
CA ASN A 94 12.83 5.62 -3.97
C ASN A 94 12.06 5.37 -5.26
N VAL A 95 11.09 4.45 -5.25
CA VAL A 95 10.15 4.26 -6.35
C VAL A 95 8.77 3.90 -5.80
N THR A 96 7.74 4.49 -6.39
CA THR A 96 6.34 4.19 -6.11
C THR A 96 5.69 3.66 -7.37
N LEU A 97 5.15 2.45 -7.27
CA LEU A 97 4.43 1.75 -8.33
C LEU A 97 2.95 1.64 -7.97
N LEU A 98 2.10 1.84 -8.97
CA LEU A 98 0.70 1.44 -8.93
C LEU A 98 0.55 0.12 -9.69
N ILE A 99 0.05 -0.90 -9.01
CA ILE A 99 -0.25 -2.21 -9.60
C ILE A 99 -1.77 -2.36 -9.62
N GLU A 100 -2.34 -2.23 -10.81
CA GLU A 100 -3.77 -2.35 -11.08
C GLU A 100 -4.09 -3.79 -11.47
N GLY A 101 -4.92 -4.43 -10.66
CA GLY A 101 -5.31 -5.82 -10.89
C GLY A 101 -6.29 -6.32 -9.83
N PRO A 102 -7.08 -7.35 -10.16
CA PRO A 102 -7.96 -7.97 -9.18
C PRO A 102 -7.14 -8.56 -8.03
N TYR A 103 -7.52 -8.23 -6.81
CA TYR A 103 -6.85 -8.70 -5.60
C TYR A 103 -5.38 -8.30 -5.41
N ALA A 104 -4.86 -7.33 -6.17
CA ALA A 104 -3.43 -7.00 -6.16
C ALA A 104 -2.89 -6.67 -4.76
N PHE A 105 -3.65 -5.92 -3.95
CA PHE A 105 -3.29 -5.64 -2.56
C PHE A 105 -3.26 -6.92 -1.71
N GLY A 106 -4.24 -7.80 -1.88
CA GLY A 106 -4.33 -9.07 -1.17
C GLY A 106 -3.12 -9.99 -1.38
N TYR A 107 -2.55 -10.01 -2.58
CA TYR A 107 -1.31 -10.74 -2.87
C TYR A 107 -0.10 -10.02 -2.25
N LEU A 108 0.06 -8.73 -2.53
CA LEU A 108 1.28 -8.00 -2.20
C LEU A 108 1.36 -7.59 -0.72
N LYS A 109 0.30 -7.71 0.08
CA LYS A 109 0.37 -7.50 1.54
C LYS A 109 1.41 -8.39 2.22
N ALA A 110 1.68 -9.57 1.66
CA ALA A 110 2.73 -10.48 2.12
C ALA A 110 4.14 -9.90 1.98
N GLU A 111 4.33 -8.94 1.07
CA GLU A 111 5.62 -8.35 0.73
C GLU A 111 5.94 -7.09 1.55
N ARG A 112 5.03 -6.65 2.43
CA ARG A 112 5.28 -5.51 3.33
C ARG A 112 6.38 -5.87 4.34
N GLY A 113 7.52 -5.20 4.24
CA GLY A 113 8.64 -5.36 5.18
C GLY A 113 10.01 -5.03 4.60
N VAL A 114 11.06 -5.40 5.34
CA VAL A 114 12.45 -5.19 4.93
C VAL A 114 13.00 -6.42 4.24
N HIS A 115 13.53 -6.25 3.03
CA HIS A 115 14.16 -7.30 2.22
C HIS A 115 15.67 -7.14 2.27
N ARG A 116 16.37 -8.22 2.62
CA ARG A 116 17.82 -8.25 2.77
C ARG A 116 18.48 -8.98 1.61
N LEU A 117 19.48 -8.38 0.97
CA LEU A 117 20.32 -9.00 -0.05
C LEU A 117 21.72 -9.27 0.49
N VAL A 118 22.27 -10.45 0.19
CA VAL A 118 23.66 -10.82 0.47
C VAL A 118 24.30 -11.34 -0.81
N ARG A 119 25.23 -10.56 -1.38
CA ARG A 119 25.97 -10.93 -2.59
C ARG A 119 27.37 -10.30 -2.59
N ILE A 120 28.17 -10.66 -3.59
CA ILE A 120 29.40 -9.92 -3.91
C ILE A 120 28.98 -8.65 -4.65
N SER A 121 29.37 -7.49 -4.12
CA SER A 121 29.02 -6.21 -4.73
C SER A 121 29.75 -6.05 -6.09
N PRO A 122 29.04 -5.67 -7.16
CA PRO A 122 29.69 -5.31 -8.43
C PRO A 122 30.40 -3.95 -8.36
N PHE A 123 30.09 -3.13 -7.35
CA PHE A 123 30.66 -1.79 -7.17
C PHE A 123 31.89 -1.79 -6.25
N ASP A 124 32.14 -2.87 -5.49
CA ASP A 124 33.33 -3.00 -4.66
C ASP A 124 34.49 -3.64 -5.43
N ALA A 125 35.57 -2.87 -5.64
CA ALA A 125 36.78 -3.33 -6.31
C ALA A 125 37.42 -4.55 -5.63
N ASN A 126 37.24 -4.71 -4.31
CA ASN A 126 37.78 -5.85 -3.56
C ASN A 126 36.89 -7.11 -3.61
N LYS A 127 35.74 -7.06 -4.32
CA LYS A 127 34.78 -8.16 -4.42
C LYS A 127 34.38 -8.74 -3.06
N ARG A 128 34.26 -7.88 -2.04
CA ARG A 128 33.82 -8.33 -0.72
C ARG A 128 32.34 -8.66 -0.75
N ARG A 129 31.91 -9.47 0.20
CA ARG A 129 30.49 -9.74 0.42
C ARG A 129 29.86 -8.53 1.11
N HIS A 130 28.82 -7.98 0.49
CA HIS A 130 28.03 -6.89 1.04
C HIS A 130 26.67 -7.41 1.50
N THR A 131 26.07 -6.70 2.44
CA THR A 131 24.69 -6.92 2.87
C THR A 131 23.94 -5.62 2.72
N SER A 132 22.84 -5.68 1.96
CA SER A 132 22.02 -4.53 1.62
C SER A 132 20.60 -4.73 2.09
N PHE A 133 19.92 -3.62 2.34
CA PHE A 133 18.55 -3.60 2.81
C PHE A 133 17.72 -2.65 1.95
N ALA A 134 16.48 -3.04 1.68
CA ALA A 134 15.47 -2.18 1.10
C ALA A 134 14.15 -2.46 1.79
N SER A 135 13.37 -1.42 2.05
CA SER A 135 12.03 -1.56 2.62
C SER A 135 11.00 -1.50 1.50
N VAL A 136 10.07 -2.44 1.52
CA VAL A 136 8.90 -2.48 0.66
C VAL A 136 7.68 -2.17 1.52
N ASP A 137 6.94 -1.16 1.09
CA ASP A 137 5.66 -0.82 1.68
C ASP A 137 4.54 -1.02 0.67
N VAL A 138 3.39 -1.44 1.17
CA VAL A 138 2.25 -1.84 0.36
C VAL A 138 1.00 -1.26 0.99
N ILE A 139 0.28 -0.44 0.23
CA ILE A 139 -0.98 0.18 0.64
C ILE A 139 -2.05 -0.06 -0.44
N PRO A 140 -3.32 -0.25 -0.04
CA PRO A 140 -4.38 -0.40 -1.01
C PRO A 140 -4.67 0.96 -1.66
N GLU A 141 -4.98 0.94 -2.95
CA GLU A 141 -5.58 2.09 -3.62
C GLU A 141 -7.04 2.20 -3.18
N ILE A 142 -7.39 3.32 -2.55
CA ILE A 142 -8.76 3.61 -2.14
C ILE A 142 -9.24 4.79 -2.98
N GLU A 143 -10.13 4.53 -3.93
CA GLU A 143 -10.88 5.59 -4.60
C GLU A 143 -11.90 6.14 -3.60
N GLU A 144 -11.55 7.23 -2.92
CA GLU A 144 -12.54 7.98 -2.16
C GLU A 144 -13.08 9.13 -3.01
N GLU A 145 -14.35 9.03 -3.41
CA GLU A 145 -15.16 10.21 -3.71
C GLU A 145 -15.39 10.97 -2.38
N LEU A 146 -14.49 11.89 -2.05
CA LEU A 146 -14.60 12.77 -0.89
C LEU A 146 -15.60 13.90 -1.16
N ASP A 147 -16.87 13.56 -1.35
CA ASP A 147 -17.95 14.55 -1.37
C ASP A 147 -18.39 14.81 0.08
N ILE A 148 -17.74 15.78 0.74
CA ILE A 148 -18.10 16.20 2.12
C ILE A 148 -19.49 16.87 2.07
N LYS A 149 -20.53 16.05 2.21
CA LYS A 149 -21.91 16.50 2.40
C LYS A 149 -22.05 16.99 3.84
N ILE A 150 -22.04 18.31 4.00
CA ILE A 150 -22.39 18.96 5.27
C ILE A 150 -23.90 19.15 5.25
N GLU A 151 -24.60 18.49 6.19
CA GLU A 151 -26.02 18.74 6.41
C GLU A 151 -26.22 20.08 7.11
N GLU A 152 -27.25 20.83 6.73
CA GLU A 152 -27.54 22.13 7.34
C GLU A 152 -27.93 22.00 8.83
N GLY A 153 -28.44 20.83 9.25
CA GLY A 153 -28.78 20.53 10.65
C GLY A 153 -27.58 20.45 11.59
N ASP A 154 -26.39 20.18 11.06
CA ASP A 154 -25.15 20.06 11.85
C ASP A 154 -24.43 21.40 12.05
N LEU A 155 -25.01 22.49 11.53
CA LEU A 155 -24.40 23.81 11.53
C LEU A 155 -25.10 24.74 12.51
N ARG A 156 -24.34 25.23 13.49
CA ARG A 156 -24.74 26.37 14.31
C ARG A 156 -24.22 27.65 13.69
N ILE A 157 -25.13 28.50 13.22
CA ILE A 157 -24.80 29.78 12.59
C ILE A 157 -25.12 30.92 13.55
N ASP A 158 -24.08 31.62 14.01
CA ASP A 158 -24.19 32.80 14.85
C ASP A 158 -23.86 34.05 14.01
N VAL A 159 -24.71 35.07 14.10
CA VAL A 159 -24.54 36.36 13.40
C VAL A 159 -24.26 37.44 14.42
N PHE A 160 -23.24 38.25 14.19
CA PHE A 160 -22.82 39.28 15.13
C PHE A 160 -22.21 40.50 14.41
N ARG A 161 -21.94 41.57 15.15
CA ARG A 161 -21.31 42.78 14.62
C ARG A 161 -19.84 42.55 14.30
N ALA A 162 -19.44 42.96 13.10
CA ALA A 162 -18.04 42.93 12.69
C ALA A 162 -17.19 43.80 13.63
N LYS A 163 -16.00 43.32 14.01
CA LYS A 163 -15.05 44.08 14.84
C LYS A 163 -13.95 44.68 13.96
N GLY A 164 -13.76 46.00 14.00
CA GLY A 164 -12.66 46.69 13.32
C GLY A 164 -12.86 48.21 13.19
N ALA A 165 -11.79 48.92 12.80
CA ALA A 165 -11.80 50.38 12.56
C ALA A 165 -12.47 50.75 11.21
N GLY A 166 -13.72 50.30 11.01
CA GLY A 166 -14.49 50.58 9.81
C GLY A 166 -15.46 51.77 9.97
N GLY A 167 -16.08 52.19 8.86
CA GLY A 167 -17.08 53.26 8.83
C GLY A 167 -18.40 52.90 9.54
N GLN A 168 -19.40 53.80 9.50
CA GLN A 168 -20.69 53.66 10.20
C GLN A 168 -21.35 52.28 10.01
N SER A 169 -21.26 51.70 8.80
CA SER A 169 -21.81 50.38 8.46
C SER A 169 -21.24 49.21 9.29
N VAL A 170 -20.04 49.32 9.87
CA VAL A 170 -19.43 48.27 10.69
C VAL A 170 -19.99 48.28 12.11
N ASN A 171 -20.47 49.44 12.59
CA ASN A 171 -20.96 49.60 13.96
C ASN A 171 -22.48 49.35 14.11
N THR A 172 -23.24 49.47 13.01
CA THR A 172 -24.71 49.37 13.02
C THR A 172 -25.26 48.07 12.43
N THR A 173 -24.53 47.40 11.53
CA THR A 173 -25.03 46.23 10.81
C THR A 173 -24.38 44.93 11.30
N ASP A 174 -25.21 43.92 11.58
CA ASP A 174 -24.75 42.59 11.99
C ASP A 174 -24.36 41.76 10.75
N SER A 175 -23.18 42.05 10.18
CA SER A 175 -22.71 41.42 8.94
C SER A 175 -21.76 40.24 9.15
N ALA A 176 -21.15 40.07 10.32
CA ALA A 176 -20.20 39.00 10.58
C ALA A 176 -20.91 37.69 10.92
N VAL A 177 -20.39 36.58 10.38
CA VAL A 177 -20.98 35.24 10.55
C VAL A 177 -19.94 34.30 11.12
N ARG A 178 -20.32 33.55 12.16
CA ARG A 178 -19.58 32.41 12.70
C ARG A 178 -20.41 31.16 12.48
N ILE A 179 -19.79 30.11 11.96
CA ILE A 179 -20.41 28.82 11.72
C ILE A 179 -19.61 27.79 12.52
N THR A 180 -20.32 27.02 13.34
CA THR A 180 -19.75 25.90 14.11
C THR A 180 -20.36 24.60 13.60
N HIS A 181 -19.51 23.66 13.22
CA HIS A 181 -19.94 22.30 12.91
C HIS A 181 -20.07 21.53 14.23
N ILE A 182 -21.31 21.19 14.61
CA ILE A 182 -21.62 20.59 15.91
C ILE A 182 -20.90 19.23 16.10
N PRO A 183 -20.86 18.32 15.11
CA PRO A 183 -20.20 17.03 15.28
C PRO A 183 -18.68 17.10 15.47
N THR A 184 -17.99 18.03 14.80
CA THR A 184 -16.51 18.13 14.86
C THR A 184 -16.03 19.22 15.81
N GLY A 185 -16.90 20.12 16.27
CA GLY A 185 -16.54 21.29 17.06
C GLY A 185 -15.73 22.34 16.30
N ILE A 186 -15.53 22.19 14.98
CA ILE A 186 -14.74 23.12 14.18
C ILE A 186 -15.54 24.40 13.93
N ILE A 187 -14.91 25.53 14.21
CA ILE A 187 -15.49 26.86 14.08
C ILE A 187 -14.83 27.59 12.92
N ALA A 188 -15.61 28.21 12.05
CA ALA A 188 -15.16 29.15 11.02
C ALA A 188 -15.88 30.48 11.17
N GLN A 189 -15.20 31.60 10.95
CA GLN A 189 -15.82 32.93 11.01
C GLN A 189 -15.34 33.79 9.85
N CYS A 190 -16.24 34.62 9.31
CA CYS A 190 -15.93 35.56 8.24
C CYS A 190 -16.61 36.91 8.48
N GLN A 191 -15.85 37.99 8.27
CA GLN A 191 -16.31 39.37 8.42
C GLN A 191 -15.76 40.29 7.32
N ASN A 192 -15.30 39.72 6.20
CA ASN A 192 -14.55 40.45 5.17
C ASN A 192 -15.47 41.30 4.30
N GLU A 193 -16.69 40.84 4.04
CA GLU A 193 -17.66 41.51 3.18
C GLU A 193 -18.69 42.31 3.99
N ARG A 194 -19.31 43.30 3.33
CA ARG A 194 -20.43 44.06 3.93
C ARG A 194 -21.71 43.24 3.99
N SER A 195 -21.85 42.23 3.13
CA SER A 195 -23.04 41.37 3.04
C SER A 195 -22.93 40.14 3.95
N GLN A 196 -23.93 39.94 4.81
CA GLN A 196 -24.06 38.75 5.64
C GLN A 196 -24.09 37.45 4.81
N TYR A 197 -24.78 37.46 3.66
CA TYR A 197 -24.89 36.28 2.80
C TYR A 197 -23.54 35.87 2.22
N GLN A 198 -22.74 36.84 1.77
CA GLN A 198 -21.39 36.59 1.25
C GLN A 198 -20.46 36.09 2.37
N ASN A 199 -20.54 36.68 3.57
CA ASN A 199 -19.79 36.20 4.73
C ASN A 199 -20.20 34.77 5.14
N LYS A 200 -21.50 34.42 5.07
CA LYS A 200 -21.99 33.05 5.31
C LYS A 200 -21.41 32.06 4.30
N GLN A 201 -21.44 32.36 2.99
CA GLN A 201 -20.86 31.49 1.96
C GLN A 201 -19.35 31.31 2.14
N MET A 202 -18.64 32.40 2.44
CA MET A 202 -17.20 32.33 2.65
C MET A 202 -16.85 31.56 3.94
N ALA A 203 -17.61 31.75 5.01
CA ALA A 203 -17.47 30.97 6.24
C ALA A 203 -17.74 29.47 6.02
N LEU A 204 -18.74 29.10 5.20
CA LEU A 204 -18.99 27.72 4.80
C LEU A 204 -17.83 27.13 3.99
N LYS A 205 -17.25 27.91 3.08
CA LYS A 205 -16.09 27.47 2.29
C LYS A 205 -14.86 27.22 3.18
N ILE A 206 -14.61 28.12 4.14
CA ILE A 206 -13.54 27.97 5.13
C ILE A 206 -13.81 26.77 6.06
N LEU A 207 -15.05 26.57 6.48
CA LEU A 207 -15.45 25.44 7.31
C LEU A 207 -15.22 24.10 6.59
N LYS A 208 -15.64 23.99 5.32
CA LYS A 208 -15.37 22.82 4.48
C LYS A 208 -13.87 22.53 4.37
N ALA A 209 -13.06 23.56 4.12
CA ALA A 209 -11.61 23.41 4.03
C ALA A 209 -10.99 22.94 5.35
N ARG A 210 -11.43 23.47 6.50
CA ARG A 210 -10.93 23.05 7.83
C ARG A 210 -11.37 21.65 8.21
N ILE A 211 -12.60 21.26 7.89
CA ILE A 211 -13.09 19.89 8.11
C ILE A 211 -12.28 18.91 7.26
N TYR A 212 -12.02 19.26 5.99
CA TYR A 212 -11.18 18.47 5.10
C TYR A 212 -9.77 18.30 5.66
N GLU A 213 -9.13 19.39 6.09
CA GLU A 213 -7.79 19.36 6.69
C GLU A 213 -7.76 18.48 7.96
N ALA A 214 -8.77 18.59 8.82
CA ALA A 214 -8.87 17.75 10.03
C ALA A 214 -9.09 16.26 9.71
N GLN A 215 -9.90 15.94 8.70
CA GLN A 215 -10.10 14.56 8.24
C GLN A 215 -8.81 13.98 7.62
N GLN A 216 -8.10 14.78 6.83
CA GLN A 216 -6.80 14.39 6.26
C GLN A 216 -5.76 14.17 7.36
N ALA A 217 -5.65 15.08 8.33
CA ALA A 217 -4.73 14.93 9.46
C ALA A 217 -5.04 13.68 10.29
N LYS A 218 -6.32 13.40 10.55
CA LYS A 218 -6.73 12.19 11.28
C LYS A 218 -6.41 10.91 10.50
N LYS A 219 -6.63 10.89 9.18
CA LYS A 219 -6.24 9.77 8.31
C LYS A 219 -4.73 9.59 8.28
N GLU A 220 -3.98 10.68 8.19
CA GLU A 220 -2.52 10.66 8.22
C GLU A 220 -2.02 10.13 9.57
N GLU A 221 -2.66 10.49 10.68
CA GLU A 221 -2.37 9.93 12.00
C GLU A 221 -2.70 8.43 12.09
N GLU A 222 -3.85 7.99 11.57
CA GLU A 222 -4.23 6.57 11.53
C GLU A 222 -3.25 5.76 10.66
N LEU A 223 -2.84 6.31 9.51
CA LEU A 223 -1.80 5.74 8.66
C LEU A 223 -0.44 5.73 9.38
N LYS A 224 -0.05 6.82 10.04
CA LYS A 224 1.18 6.91 10.82
C LYS A 224 1.20 5.96 12.00
N GLN A 225 0.07 5.70 12.65
CA GLN A 225 -0.03 4.70 13.71
C GLN A 225 0.16 3.29 13.15
N LYS A 226 -0.54 2.95 12.05
CA LYS A 226 -0.33 1.68 11.31
C LYS A 226 1.10 1.54 10.80
N ASP A 227 1.76 2.66 10.51
CA ASP A 227 3.14 2.72 10.08
C ASP A 227 4.15 2.77 11.24
N SER A 228 3.76 3.19 12.44
CA SER A 228 4.64 3.17 13.61
C SER A 228 4.93 1.76 14.11
N ASP A 229 4.06 0.81 13.76
CA ASP A 229 4.33 -0.63 13.89
C ASP A 229 5.34 -1.15 12.87
N LYS A 230 5.76 -0.34 11.87
CA LYS A 230 6.86 -0.71 10.98
C LYS A 230 8.13 -0.78 11.83
N LYS A 231 8.68 -1.99 11.92
CA LYS A 231 10.03 -2.20 12.44
C LYS A 231 11.00 -1.32 11.66
N ARG A 232 11.87 -0.60 12.37
CA ARG A 232 12.93 0.21 11.76
C ARG A 232 13.73 -0.63 10.77
N ILE A 233 14.25 0.00 9.71
CA ILE A 233 15.16 -0.62 8.73
C ILE A 233 16.52 -0.85 9.40
N GLU A 234 16.53 -1.73 10.39
CA GLU A 234 17.68 -2.09 11.21
C GLU A 234 17.90 -3.60 11.08
N TRP A 235 19.13 -4.01 11.35
CA TRP A 235 19.52 -5.42 11.33
C TRP A 235 18.63 -6.25 12.26
N GLY A 236 17.97 -7.29 11.74
CA GLY A 236 17.03 -8.13 12.49
C GLY A 236 15.55 -7.85 12.23
N SER A 237 15.22 -6.80 11.46
CA SER A 237 13.85 -6.47 11.03
C SER A 237 13.43 -7.14 9.72
N GLN A 238 14.34 -7.87 9.05
CA GLN A 238 14.09 -8.41 7.72
C GLN A 238 13.02 -9.50 7.72
N ILE A 239 12.10 -9.39 6.76
CA ILE A 239 11.09 -10.42 6.50
C ILE A 239 11.66 -11.53 5.62
N ARG A 240 12.51 -11.17 4.64
CA ARG A 240 13.09 -12.13 3.69
C ARG A 240 14.55 -11.84 3.43
N SER A 241 15.35 -12.90 3.31
CA SER A 241 16.77 -12.82 2.95
C SER A 241 17.04 -13.53 1.64
N TYR A 242 17.70 -12.81 0.74
CA TYR A 242 18.15 -13.26 -0.58
C TYR A 242 19.66 -13.40 -0.51
N VAL A 243 20.14 -14.63 -0.35
CA VAL A 243 21.57 -14.95 -0.35
C VAL A 243 21.93 -15.48 -1.73
N LEU A 244 22.83 -14.79 -2.43
CA LEU A 244 23.34 -15.18 -3.75
C LEU A 244 24.79 -15.68 -3.69
N HIS A 245 25.46 -15.50 -2.55
CA HIS A 245 26.81 -16.00 -2.32
C HIS A 245 27.03 -16.23 -0.81
N PRO A 246 27.60 -17.37 -0.38
CA PRO A 246 28.28 -18.41 -1.18
C PRO A 246 27.35 -19.47 -1.79
N TYR A 247 26.08 -19.47 -1.41
CA TYR A 247 25.04 -20.34 -1.97
C TYR A 247 23.84 -19.49 -2.37
N ASN A 248 23.01 -20.03 -3.26
CA ASN A 248 21.75 -19.43 -3.66
C ASN A 248 20.65 -19.93 -2.73
N LEU A 249 20.08 -19.02 -1.94
CA LEU A 249 18.97 -19.33 -1.03
C LEU A 249 18.13 -18.07 -0.83
N VAL A 250 16.82 -18.21 -1.00
CA VAL A 250 15.86 -17.21 -0.56
C VAL A 250 15.07 -17.80 0.59
N LYS A 251 15.08 -17.14 1.75
CA LYS A 251 14.38 -17.58 2.96
C LYS A 251 13.48 -16.48 3.51
N ASP A 252 12.22 -16.80 3.78
CA ASP A 252 11.29 -15.96 4.55
C ASP A 252 11.39 -16.31 6.04
N HIS A 253 11.69 -15.32 6.88
CA HIS A 253 11.91 -15.49 8.32
C HIS A 253 10.61 -15.53 9.11
N ARG A 254 9.46 -15.26 8.47
CA ARG A 254 8.14 -15.29 9.12
C ARG A 254 7.51 -16.66 9.03
N THR A 255 7.64 -17.30 7.86
CA THR A 255 7.03 -18.59 7.54
C THR A 255 8.03 -19.74 7.54
N ASP A 256 9.33 -19.44 7.66
CA ASP A 256 10.45 -20.39 7.51
C ASP A 256 10.53 -21.08 6.14
N PHE A 257 9.72 -20.66 5.16
CA PHE A 257 9.77 -21.18 3.79
C PHE A 257 11.05 -20.72 3.09
N GLU A 258 11.71 -21.65 2.40
CA GLU A 258 12.97 -21.39 1.69
C GLU A 258 13.05 -22.10 0.34
N THR A 259 13.70 -21.45 -0.62
CA THR A 259 13.89 -21.95 -1.98
C THR A 259 15.33 -21.72 -2.44
N GLY A 260 15.95 -22.74 -3.02
CA GLY A 260 17.31 -22.67 -3.57
C GLY A 260 17.42 -21.96 -4.93
N ASP A 261 16.31 -21.84 -5.66
CA ASP A 261 16.24 -21.14 -6.94
C ASP A 261 15.99 -19.63 -6.73
N SER A 262 17.07 -18.90 -6.45
CA SER A 262 17.01 -17.45 -6.25
C SER A 262 16.71 -16.67 -7.54
N GLN A 263 17.00 -17.23 -8.71
CA GLN A 263 16.74 -16.58 -10.00
C GLN A 263 15.25 -16.54 -10.30
N LYS A 264 14.54 -17.67 -10.13
CA LYS A 264 13.08 -17.73 -10.30
C LYS A 264 12.37 -16.70 -9.42
N VAL A 265 12.82 -16.52 -8.18
CA VAL A 265 12.23 -15.54 -7.25
C VAL A 265 12.48 -14.11 -7.72
N LEU A 266 13.71 -13.77 -8.11
CA LEU A 266 14.05 -12.43 -8.60
C LEU A 266 13.38 -12.10 -9.94
N ASP A 267 12.92 -13.11 -10.66
CA ASP A 267 12.19 -12.99 -11.92
C ASP A 267 10.66 -12.96 -11.74
N GLY A 268 10.15 -12.89 -10.51
CA GLY A 268 8.74 -12.68 -10.21
C GLY A 268 7.98 -13.92 -9.72
N GLY A 269 8.65 -15.07 -9.53
CA GLY A 269 8.05 -16.27 -8.95
C GLY A 269 7.87 -16.16 -7.43
N LEU A 270 6.92 -15.32 -6.99
CA LEU A 270 6.66 -15.00 -5.58
C LEU A 270 5.49 -15.78 -4.97
N ASP A 271 4.70 -16.48 -5.79
CA ASP A 271 3.43 -17.10 -5.40
C ASP A 271 3.56 -18.03 -4.20
N ASP A 272 4.58 -18.89 -4.21
CA ASP A 272 4.85 -19.84 -3.11
C ASP A 272 5.09 -19.13 -1.77
N PHE A 273 5.78 -17.98 -1.79
CA PHE A 273 6.03 -17.17 -0.59
C PHE A 273 4.76 -16.46 -0.11
N ILE A 274 3.98 -15.92 -1.03
CA ILE A 274 2.73 -15.23 -0.73
C ILE A 274 1.73 -16.23 -0.11
N GLU A 275 1.58 -17.41 -0.72
CA GLU A 275 0.71 -18.46 -0.22
C GLU A 275 1.11 -18.93 1.18
N ALA A 276 2.40 -19.21 1.40
CA ALA A 276 2.91 -19.58 2.72
C ALA A 276 2.60 -18.50 3.77
N TYR A 277 2.73 -17.23 3.41
CA TYR A 277 2.43 -16.10 4.31
C TYR A 277 0.93 -15.97 4.59
N LEU A 278 0.07 -16.10 3.58
CA LEU A 278 -1.37 -16.01 3.75
C LEU A 278 -1.91 -17.15 4.64
N LYS A 279 -1.43 -18.38 4.43
CA LYS A 279 -1.75 -19.52 5.29
C LYS A 279 -1.27 -19.31 6.73
N PHE A 280 -0.06 -18.79 6.91
CA PHE A 280 0.46 -18.45 8.24
C PHE A 280 -0.37 -17.35 8.92
N SER A 281 -0.77 -16.32 8.17
CA SER A 281 -1.57 -15.21 8.70
C SER A 281 -3.01 -15.59 9.03
N ALA A 282 -3.60 -16.55 8.30
CA ALA A 282 -4.96 -17.01 8.55
C ALA A 282 -5.06 -17.95 9.77
N ASN A 283 -3.96 -18.66 10.10
CA ASN A 283 -3.89 -19.55 11.26
C ASN A 283 -3.54 -18.83 12.58
N LYS A 284 -3.36 -17.51 12.55
CA LYS A 284 -2.93 -16.69 13.69
C LYS A 284 -4.09 -15.90 14.28
#